data_AF-A0AAU6L352-F1
#
_entry.id   AF-A0AAU6L352-F1
#
_cell.length_a   1.000
_cell.length_b   1.000
_cell.length_c   1.000
_cell.angle_alpha   90.00
_cell.angle_beta   90.00
_cell.angle_gamma   90.00
#
_symmetry.space_group_name_H-M   'P 1'
#
loop_
_entity.id
_entity.type
_entity.pdbx_description
1 polymer ?
#
loop_
_entity_poly.entity_id
_entity_poly.type
_entity_poly.pdbx_seq_one_letter_code
_entity_poly.pdbx_strand_id
1 'polypeptide(L)'
;MKYMLMVLGKQADYDAMGGTANSDGPGWSEADLKAMFDYMGALNDDLAESGEWVDGQGLAHPRHARLVTAAADGSPVISDGPYGEAKEVLAGYWIVDVADFDRAAEIAARAYACPVPEGAPNYPVVVHPVDSRSGTEMC
;
A
#
# COMPACT_ATOMS: atom_id res chain seq x y z
N MET A 1 -6.72 -19.08 2.75
CA MET A 1 -6.55 -18.58 1.37
C MET A 1 -5.81 -17.27 1.45
N LYS A 2 -4.89 -17.03 0.50
CA LYS A 2 -4.04 -15.85 0.56
C LYS A 2 -4.67 -14.66 -0.15
N TYR A 3 -4.55 -13.50 0.48
CA TYR A 3 -4.99 -12.22 -0.08
C TYR A 3 -3.88 -11.19 0.08
N MET A 4 -3.68 -10.39 -0.97
CA MET A 4 -2.83 -9.21 -0.95
C MET A 4 -3.71 -7.99 -0.71
N LEU A 5 -3.39 -7.22 0.33
CA LEU A 5 -4.02 -5.94 0.64
C LEU A 5 -3.03 -4.86 0.20
N MET A 6 -3.43 -3.98 -0.71
CA MET A 6 -2.56 -2.95 -1.30
C MET A 6 -3.07 -1.57 -0.91
N VAL A 7 -2.28 -0.84 -0.13
CA VAL A 7 -2.55 0.58 0.16
C VAL A 7 -2.09 1.39 -1.04
N LEU A 8 -2.97 2.22 -1.59
CA LEU A 8 -2.63 3.12 -2.67
C LEU A 8 -2.48 4.54 -2.13
N GLY A 9 -1.51 5.29 -2.66
CA GLY A 9 -1.33 6.71 -2.39
C GLY A 9 -0.88 7.46 -3.64
N LYS A 10 -0.62 8.75 -3.54
CA LYS A 10 -0.04 9.57 -4.61
C LYS A 10 1.33 10.09 -4.19
N GLN A 11 2.12 10.54 -5.16
CA GLN A 11 3.41 11.17 -4.84
C GLN A 11 3.25 12.39 -3.93
N ALA A 12 2.23 13.23 -4.17
CA ALA A 12 1.95 14.40 -3.34
C ALA A 12 1.63 14.03 -1.87
N ASP A 13 1.00 12.87 -1.64
CA ASP A 13 0.68 12.40 -0.29
C ASP A 13 1.93 12.06 0.51
N TYR A 14 2.97 11.56 -0.16
CA TYR A 14 4.28 11.33 0.47
C TYR A 14 5.00 12.63 0.80
N ASP A 15 4.89 13.66 -0.03
CA ASP A 15 5.43 14.98 0.28
C ASP A 15 4.72 15.59 1.50
N ALA A 16 3.40 15.36 1.62
CA ALA A 16 2.62 15.72 2.82
C ALA A 16 3.04 14.94 4.05
N MET A 17 3.26 13.63 3.97
CA MET A 17 3.86 12.84 5.05
C MET A 17 5.25 13.35 5.43
N GLY A 18 5.99 13.94 4.50
CA GLY A 18 7.27 14.63 4.75
C GLY A 18 7.14 16.04 5.35
N GLY A 19 5.92 16.48 5.68
CA GLY A 19 5.64 17.79 6.31
C GLY A 19 5.26 18.91 5.33
N THR A 20 5.12 18.63 4.02
CA THR A 20 4.79 19.65 3.02
C THR A 20 3.31 19.61 2.64
N ALA A 21 2.54 20.62 3.04
CA ALA A 21 1.12 20.71 2.66
C ALA A 21 0.93 20.73 1.14
N ASN A 22 -0.17 20.15 0.67
CA ASN A 22 -0.54 20.08 -0.75
C ASN A 22 -2.03 20.42 -0.94
N SER A 23 -2.57 20.23 -2.15
CA SER A 23 -3.99 20.50 -2.44
C SER A 23 -4.97 19.57 -1.74
N ASP A 24 -4.48 18.39 -1.33
CA ASP A 24 -5.27 17.29 -0.82
C ASP A 24 -5.21 17.22 0.72
N GLY A 25 -4.34 17.99 1.39
CA GLY A 25 -4.27 18.03 2.84
C GLY A 25 -3.07 18.79 3.43
N PRO A 26 -2.99 18.85 4.78
CA PRO A 26 -1.90 19.50 5.48
C PRO A 26 -0.60 18.67 5.41
N GLY A 27 0.53 19.32 5.69
CA GLY A 27 1.77 18.63 6.00
C GLY A 27 1.65 17.90 7.34
N TRP A 28 2.12 16.66 7.40
CA TRP A 28 2.02 15.82 8.59
C TRP A 28 3.05 16.22 9.63
N SER A 29 2.64 16.21 10.89
CA SER A 29 3.54 16.40 12.02
C SER A 29 4.22 15.09 12.42
N GLU A 30 5.26 15.20 13.25
CA GLU A 30 5.88 14.01 13.88
C GLU A 30 4.86 13.20 14.70
N ALA A 31 3.89 13.86 15.32
CA ALA A 31 2.84 13.20 16.08
C ALA A 31 1.90 12.39 15.17
N ASP A 32 1.56 12.92 13.99
CA ASP A 32 0.73 12.22 13.01
C ASP A 32 1.44 10.99 12.46
N LEU A 33 2.72 11.13 12.09
CA LEU A 33 3.56 10.00 11.66
C LEU A 33 3.66 8.93 12.76
N LYS A 34 3.86 9.35 14.02
CA LYS A 34 3.91 8.42 15.15
C LYS A 34 2.58 7.68 15.32
N ALA A 35 1.45 8.39 15.28
CA ALA A 35 0.13 7.77 15.41
C ALA A 35 -0.14 6.74 14.29
N MET A 36 0.27 7.07 13.07
CA MET A 36 0.20 6.18 11.92
C MET A 36 1.05 4.92 12.14
N PHE A 37 2.33 5.07 12.53
CA PHE A 37 3.22 3.92 12.78
C PHE A 37 2.78 3.06 13.95
N ASP A 38 2.33 3.66 15.06
CA ASP A 38 1.83 2.93 16.22
C ASP A 38 0.60 2.08 15.83
N TYR A 39 -0.32 2.66 15.05
CA TYR A 39 -1.54 1.98 14.59
C TYR A 39 -1.23 0.81 13.65
N MET A 40 -0.37 1.03 12.64
CA MET A 40 0.06 -0.04 11.74
C MET A 40 0.84 -1.12 12.47
N GLY A 41 1.67 -0.75 13.45
CA GLY A 41 2.38 -1.70 14.32
C GLY A 41 1.40 -2.61 15.07
N ALA A 42 0.39 -2.02 15.72
CA ALA A 42 -0.64 -2.79 16.42
C ALA A 42 -1.44 -3.71 15.49
N LEU A 43 -1.77 -3.26 14.27
CA LEU A 43 -2.40 -4.11 13.26
C LEU A 43 -1.50 -5.30 12.89
N ASN A 44 -0.21 -5.05 12.69
CA ASN A 44 0.76 -6.11 12.35
C ASN A 44 0.90 -7.12 13.49
N ASP A 45 0.97 -6.64 14.74
CA ASP A 45 1.05 -7.49 15.93
C ASP A 45 -0.20 -8.38 16.05
N ASP A 46 -1.40 -7.81 15.92
CA ASP A 46 -2.65 -8.57 15.95
C ASP A 46 -2.70 -9.68 14.88
N LEU A 47 -2.24 -9.38 13.66
CA LEU A 47 -2.20 -10.34 12.55
C LEU A 47 -1.13 -11.42 12.75
N ALA A 48 -0.01 -11.07 13.38
CA ALA A 48 1.03 -12.03 13.73
C ALA A 48 0.56 -12.97 14.85
N GLU A 49 -0.10 -12.42 15.88
CA GLU A 49 -0.67 -13.18 16.99
C GLU A 49 -1.80 -14.12 16.55
N SER A 50 -2.63 -13.69 15.61
CA SER A 50 -3.70 -14.54 15.03
C SER A 50 -3.16 -15.60 14.06
N GLY A 51 -1.90 -15.49 13.62
CA GLY A 51 -1.29 -16.34 12.60
C GLY A 51 -1.81 -16.05 11.18
N GLU A 52 -2.51 -14.94 10.99
CA GLU A 52 -3.04 -14.52 9.69
C GLU A 52 -1.98 -13.80 8.84
N TRP A 53 -0.89 -13.31 9.44
CA TRP A 53 0.19 -12.62 8.74
C TRP A 53 1.09 -13.57 7.93
N VAL A 54 1.26 -13.29 6.64
CA VAL A 54 2.26 -13.95 5.79
C VAL A 54 3.46 -13.03 5.54
N ASP A 55 3.21 -11.82 5.07
CA ASP A 55 4.22 -10.80 4.80
C ASP A 55 3.56 -9.41 4.76
N GLY A 56 4.35 -8.33 4.85
CA GLY A 56 3.83 -6.97 4.65
C GLY A 56 4.91 -5.92 4.86
N GLN A 57 4.93 -4.90 4.01
CA GLN A 57 5.92 -3.84 4.01
C GLN A 57 5.32 -2.51 3.57
N GLY A 58 5.78 -1.42 4.21
CA GLY A 58 5.66 -0.07 3.65
C GLY A 58 6.73 0.14 2.59
N LEU A 59 6.36 0.70 1.44
CA LEU A 59 7.30 0.97 0.36
C LEU A 59 7.94 2.35 0.51
N ALA A 60 9.17 2.46 0.01
CA ALA A 60 9.89 3.72 -0.03
C ALA A 60 9.16 4.76 -0.91
N HIS A 61 9.50 6.04 -0.69
CA HIS A 61 8.90 7.16 -1.42
C HIS A 61 8.86 6.91 -2.95
N PRO A 62 7.72 7.15 -3.63
CA PRO A 62 7.51 6.81 -5.04
C PRO A 62 8.57 7.35 -6.03
N ARG A 63 9.16 8.52 -5.75
CA ARG A 63 10.32 9.08 -6.47
C ARG A 63 11.51 8.11 -6.65
N HIS A 64 11.64 7.11 -5.77
CA HIS A 64 12.68 6.09 -5.85
C HIS A 64 12.29 4.91 -6.74
N ALA A 65 11.02 4.77 -7.13
CA ALA A 65 10.56 3.73 -8.04
C ALA A 65 11.00 4.02 -9.49
N ARG A 66 11.18 2.94 -10.26
CA ARG A 66 11.47 3.00 -11.70
C ARG A 66 10.47 2.11 -12.44
N LEU A 67 9.95 2.63 -13.55
CA LEU A 67 9.10 1.83 -14.44
C LEU A 67 9.99 1.19 -15.50
N VAL A 68 9.79 -0.10 -15.74
CA VAL A 68 10.41 -0.82 -16.84
C VAL A 68 9.33 -1.20 -17.85
N THR A 69 9.46 -0.72 -19.09
CA THR A 69 8.59 -1.05 -20.22
C THR A 69 9.40 -1.66 -21.37
N ALA A 70 8.73 -1.99 -22.48
CA ALA A 70 9.39 -2.45 -23.70
C ALA A 70 9.30 -1.38 -24.80
N ALA A 71 10.41 -1.14 -25.50
CA ALA A 71 10.42 -0.43 -26.77
C ALA A 71 9.77 -1.27 -27.87
N ALA A 72 9.55 -0.66 -29.04
CA ALA A 72 8.96 -1.35 -30.19
C ALA A 72 9.78 -2.55 -30.68
N ASP A 73 11.09 -2.56 -30.42
CA ASP A 73 12.00 -3.66 -30.74
C ASP A 73 12.10 -4.72 -29.62
N GLY A 74 11.33 -4.57 -28.54
CA GLY A 74 11.34 -5.47 -27.39
C GLY A 74 12.45 -5.20 -26.37
N SER A 75 13.32 -4.21 -26.59
CA SER A 75 14.35 -3.85 -25.61
C SER A 75 13.75 -3.17 -24.36
N PRO A 76 14.32 -3.38 -23.16
CA PRO A 76 13.81 -2.77 -21.94
C PRO A 76 14.09 -1.27 -21.92
N VAL A 77 13.07 -0.48 -21.61
CA VAL A 77 13.16 0.96 -21.37
C VAL A 77 12.89 1.22 -19.90
N ILE A 78 13.84 1.87 -19.23
CA ILE A 78 13.71 2.27 -17.83
C ILE A 78 13.38 3.76 -17.79
N SER A 79 12.27 4.12 -17.17
CA SER A 79 11.89 5.52 -16.92
C SER A 79 11.78 5.79 -15.43
N ASP A 80 11.84 7.07 -15.07
CA ASP A 80 11.35 7.50 -13.76
C ASP A 80 9.89 7.03 -13.59
N GLY A 81 9.51 6.81 -12.33
CA GLY A 81 8.41 5.94 -11.92
C GLY A 81 7.08 6.10 -12.67
N PRO A 82 6.16 5.13 -12.57
CA PRO A 82 5.05 4.95 -13.52
C PRO A 82 3.97 6.05 -13.53
N TYR A 83 4.13 7.06 -12.70
CA TYR A 83 3.06 7.86 -12.17
C TYR A 83 3.52 9.31 -12.15
N GLY A 84 3.06 10.11 -13.12
CA GLY A 84 2.99 11.55 -12.89
C GLY A 84 2.15 11.83 -11.64
N GLU A 85 2.26 13.03 -11.08
CA GLU A 85 1.70 13.42 -9.77
C GLU A 85 0.24 12.98 -9.51
N ALA A 86 -0.58 12.83 -10.56
CA ALA A 86 -2.00 12.48 -10.48
C ALA A 86 -2.33 10.98 -10.37
N LYS A 87 -1.37 10.06 -10.53
CA LYS A 87 -1.68 8.62 -10.53
C LYS A 87 -1.40 7.96 -9.18
N GLU A 88 -2.31 7.07 -8.79
CA GLU A 88 -2.16 6.21 -7.62
C GLU A 88 -0.98 5.24 -7.78
N VAL A 89 -0.24 5.06 -6.70
CA VAL A 89 0.96 4.23 -6.59
C VAL A 89 0.81 3.29 -5.40
N LEU A 90 1.43 2.12 -5.46
CA LEU A 90 1.47 1.21 -4.32
C LEU A 90 2.30 1.84 -3.20
N ALA A 91 1.67 2.11 -2.06
CA ALA A 91 2.31 2.71 -0.90
C ALA A 91 2.83 1.67 0.10
N GLY A 92 2.13 0.54 0.19
CA GLY A 92 2.46 -0.56 1.08
C GLY A 92 1.54 -1.73 0.83
N TYR A 93 1.90 -2.88 1.38
CA TYR A 93 1.08 -4.07 1.24
C TYR A 93 1.10 -4.96 2.47
N TRP A 94 0.08 -5.81 2.56
CA TRP A 94 0.01 -6.99 3.40
C TRP A 94 -0.30 -8.20 2.54
N ILE A 95 0.26 -9.35 2.89
CA ILE A 95 -0.20 -10.67 2.45
C ILE A 95 -0.71 -11.37 3.71
N VAL A 96 -1.98 -11.76 3.68
CA VAL A 96 -2.64 -12.45 4.78
C VAL A 96 -3.16 -13.81 4.31
N ASP A 97 -3.12 -14.82 5.18
CA ASP A 97 -3.74 -16.13 4.96
C ASP A 97 -4.94 -16.30 5.88
N VAL A 98 -6.13 -16.13 5.31
CA VAL A 98 -7.39 -16.06 6.05
C VAL A 98 -8.43 -17.00 5.44
N ALA A 99 -9.51 -17.27 6.18
CA ALA A 99 -10.51 -18.24 5.75
C ALA A 99 -11.19 -17.86 4.42
N ASP A 100 -11.51 -16.57 4.25
CA ASP A 100 -12.31 -16.06 3.14
C ASP A 100 -12.03 -14.58 2.84
N PHE A 101 -12.72 -14.06 1.82
CA PHE A 101 -12.59 -12.66 1.39
C PHE A 101 -13.14 -11.70 2.44
N ASP A 102 -14.19 -12.08 3.18
CA ASP A 102 -14.82 -11.20 4.17
C ASP A 102 -13.81 -10.88 5.27
N ARG A 103 -13.07 -11.88 5.77
CA ARG A 103 -11.99 -11.64 6.72
C ARG A 103 -10.87 -10.78 6.14
N ALA A 104 -10.50 -10.98 4.87
CA ALA A 104 -9.51 -10.12 4.21
C ALA A 104 -10.00 -8.66 4.10
N ALA A 105 -11.29 -8.46 3.81
CA ALA A 105 -11.93 -7.15 3.73
C ALA A 105 -12.03 -6.46 5.10
N GLU A 106 -12.26 -7.21 6.19
CA GLU A 106 -12.20 -6.68 7.56
C GLU A 106 -10.80 -6.14 7.88
N ILE A 107 -9.75 -6.89 7.54
CA ILE A 107 -8.37 -6.46 7.75
C ILE A 107 -8.06 -5.22 6.89
N ALA A 108 -8.51 -5.20 5.64
CA ALA A 108 -8.38 -4.04 4.76
C ALA A 108 -9.11 -2.80 5.29
N ALA A 109 -10.29 -2.96 5.91
CA ALA A 109 -11.02 -1.88 6.54
C ALA A 109 -10.26 -1.30 7.75
N ARG A 110 -9.55 -2.15 8.51
CA ARG A 110 -8.64 -1.70 9.58
C ARG A 110 -7.47 -0.90 9.01
N ALA A 111 -6.83 -1.40 7.95
CA ALA A 111 -5.76 -0.66 7.27
C ALA A 111 -6.24 0.70 6.71
N TYR A 112 -7.44 0.75 6.12
CA TYR A 112 -8.08 1.99 5.67
C TYR A 112 -8.36 2.98 6.81
N ALA A 113 -8.64 2.47 8.01
CA ALA A 113 -8.90 3.28 9.21
C ALA A 113 -7.63 3.77 9.92
N CYS A 114 -6.44 3.56 9.33
CA CYS A 114 -5.20 4.11 9.84
C CYS A 114 -5.31 5.63 10.00
N PRO A 115 -4.95 6.20 11.16
CA PRO A 115 -5.13 7.62 11.43
C PRO A 115 -4.31 8.47 10.47
N VAL A 116 -4.94 9.53 9.97
CA VAL A 116 -4.34 10.59 9.15
C VAL A 116 -4.68 11.95 9.78
N PRO A 117 -3.90 13.02 9.51
CA PRO A 117 -4.24 14.36 9.97
C PRO A 117 -5.63 14.81 9.52
N GLU A 118 -6.26 15.71 10.28
CA GLU A 118 -7.53 16.30 9.87
C GLU A 118 -7.39 17.01 8.51
N GLY A 119 -8.27 16.67 7.57
CA GLY A 119 -8.25 17.21 6.20
C GLY A 119 -7.32 16.49 5.23
N ALA A 120 -6.56 15.47 5.66
CA ALA A 120 -5.85 14.56 4.77
C ALA A 120 -6.78 13.46 4.23
N PRO A 121 -6.50 12.88 3.06
CA PRO A 121 -7.29 11.78 2.53
C PRO A 121 -6.99 10.47 3.27
N ASN A 122 -7.99 9.60 3.38
CA ASN A 122 -7.73 8.19 3.69
C ASN A 122 -7.26 7.46 2.42
N TYR A 123 -6.33 6.54 2.58
CA TYR A 123 -5.73 5.79 1.49
C TYR A 123 -6.55 4.54 1.16
N PRO A 124 -7.00 4.35 -0.08
CA PRO A 124 -7.79 3.19 -0.43
C PRO A 124 -6.94 1.91 -0.35
N VAL A 125 -7.59 0.82 0.08
CA VAL A 125 -6.97 -0.50 0.19
C VAL A 125 -7.63 -1.44 -0.81
N VAL A 126 -6.86 -1.98 -1.75
CA VAL A 126 -7.33 -2.97 -2.72
C VAL A 126 -7.09 -4.37 -2.15
N VAL A 127 -8.15 -5.17 -2.06
CA VAL A 127 -8.09 -6.57 -1.64
C VAL A 127 -8.04 -7.46 -2.88
N HIS A 128 -6.93 -8.19 -3.05
CA HIS A 128 -6.72 -9.04 -4.22
C HIS A 128 -6.41 -10.49 -3.79
N PRO A 129 -7.17 -11.50 -4.23
CA PRO A 129 -6.82 -12.90 -3.99
C PRO A 129 -5.46 -13.24 -4.62
N VAL A 130 -4.61 -13.97 -3.88
CA VAL A 130 -3.36 -14.51 -4.43
C VAL A 130 -3.66 -15.89 -4.98
N ASP A 131 -3.56 -16.05 -6.30
CA ASP A 131 -3.70 -17.36 -6.94
C ASP A 131 -2.46 -18.20 -6.66
N SER A 132 -2.62 -19.27 -5.89
CA SER A 132 -1.55 -20.21 -5.57
C SER A 132 -1.41 -21.35 -6.58
N ARG A 133 -2.22 -21.36 -7.65
CA ARG A 133 -2.05 -22.32 -8.74
C ARG A 133 -0.72 -22.06 -9.44
N SER A 134 0.19 -23.03 -9.39
CA SER A 134 1.44 -22.95 -10.15
C SER A 134 1.11 -23.00 -11.66
N GLY A 135 1.97 -22.41 -12.49
CA GLY A 135 1.71 -22.11 -13.91
C GLY A 135 1.39 -23.30 -14.85
N THR A 136 1.16 -24.50 -14.31
CA THR A 136 0.64 -25.67 -15.03
C THR A 136 -0.90 -25.79 -14.95
N GLU A 137 -1.57 -25.08 -14.03
CA GLU A 137 -3.03 -25.17 -13.81
C GLU A 137 -3.79 -23.88 -14.17
N MET A 138 -3.15 -23.01 -14.94
CA MET A 138 -3.71 -21.71 -15.36
C MET A 138 -4.43 -21.76 -16.73
N CYS A 139 -4.78 -22.97 -17.19
CA CYS A 139 -5.53 -23.24 -18.42
C CYS A 139 -7.02 -23.47 -18.14
#